data_AF-A0A643FUF7-F1
#
_entry.id   AF-A0A643FUF7-F1
#
_cell.length_a   1.000
_cell.length_b   1.000
_cell.length_c   1.000
_cell.angle_alpha   90.00
_cell.angle_beta   90.00
_cell.angle_gamma   90.00
#
_symmetry.space_group_name_H-M   'P 1'
#
loop_
_entity.id
_entity.type
_entity.pdbx_description
1 polymer ?
#
loop_
_entity_poly.entity_id
_entity_poly.type
_entity_poly.pdbx_seq_one_letter_code
_entity_poly.pdbx_strand_id
1 'polypeptide(L)'
;MDVDRLPKHGMALRVDEWFSVVRNGNFLPFDDWLPIVAMPVQSAVAGMRLPQGNVAFELRHGKQYAIEDSAHGARTFQCIIDGRVPLVAFIDEPGYRGPWITVRNLFTIEEMVSMRELRE
;
A
#
# COMPACT_ATOMS: atom_id res chain seq x y z
N MET A 1 9.40 -12.01 1.38
CA MET A 1 8.94 -12.34 0.02
C MET A 1 9.58 -11.33 -0.90
N ASP A 2 10.21 -11.74 -1.99
CA ASP A 2 10.83 -10.81 -2.93
C ASP A 2 9.75 -9.95 -3.61
N VAL A 3 9.95 -8.63 -3.64
CA VAL A 3 9.05 -7.65 -4.27
C VAL A 3 8.89 -7.96 -5.77
N ASP A 4 9.90 -8.55 -6.40
CA ASP A 4 9.86 -8.97 -7.80
C ASP A 4 8.95 -10.18 -8.06
N ARG A 5 8.47 -10.85 -7.00
CA ARG A 5 7.59 -12.02 -7.06
C ARG A 5 6.13 -11.73 -6.68
N LEU A 6 5.75 -10.46 -6.57
CA LEU A 6 4.37 -10.09 -6.25
C LEU A 6 3.39 -10.56 -7.35
N PRO A 7 2.19 -11.06 -6.98
CA PRO A 7 1.18 -11.46 -7.95
C PRO A 7 0.81 -10.31 -8.90
N LYS A 8 1.08 -10.49 -10.20
CA LYS A 8 0.79 -9.48 -11.23
C LYS A 8 -0.71 -9.24 -11.48
N HIS A 9 -1.55 -10.21 -11.10
CA HIS A 9 -2.98 -10.22 -11.43
C HIS A 9 -3.90 -9.73 -10.30
N GLY A 10 -3.38 -9.51 -9.08
CA GLY A 10 -4.22 -9.20 -7.92
C GLY A 10 -5.09 -7.95 -8.13
N MET A 11 -4.51 -6.90 -8.74
CA MET A 11 -5.25 -5.66 -8.96
C MET A 11 -6.28 -5.74 -10.09
N ALA A 12 -6.01 -6.50 -11.14
CA ALA A 12 -6.98 -6.69 -12.22
C ALA A 12 -8.26 -7.37 -11.72
N LEU A 13 -8.12 -8.39 -10.85
CA LEU A 13 -9.27 -9.05 -10.22
C LEU A 13 -10.10 -8.09 -9.38
N ARG A 14 -9.46 -7.21 -8.60
CA ARG A 14 -10.17 -6.19 -7.81
C ARG A 14 -10.91 -5.18 -8.66
N VAL A 15 -10.38 -4.82 -9.82
CA VAL A 15 -11.08 -3.94 -10.79
C VAL A 15 -12.34 -4.63 -11.32
N ASP A 16 -12.24 -5.91 -11.71
CA ASP A 16 -13.39 -6.69 -12.19
C ASP A 16 -14.48 -6.84 -11.11
N GLU A 17 -14.07 -7.13 -9.87
CA GLU A 17 -14.96 -7.19 -8.71
C GLU A 17 -15.66 -5.84 -8.47
N TRP A 18 -14.90 -4.74 -8.48
CA TRP A 18 -15.45 -3.40 -8.29
C TRP A 18 -16.47 -3.06 -9.37
N PHE A 19 -16.18 -3.32 -10.64
CA PHE A 19 -17.14 -3.12 -11.72
C PHE A 19 -18.43 -3.93 -11.51
N SER A 20 -18.33 -5.15 -11.00
CA SER A 20 -19.50 -5.96 -10.66
C SER A 20 -20.32 -5.34 -9.52
N VAL A 21 -19.64 -4.86 -8.48
CA VAL A 21 -20.27 -4.25 -7.30
C VAL A 21 -20.93 -2.91 -7.64
N VAL A 22 -20.31 -2.10 -8.52
CA VAL A 22 -20.90 -0.84 -9.02
C VAL A 22 -22.16 -1.09 -9.84
N ARG A 23 -22.14 -2.09 -10.74
CA ARG A 23 -23.34 -2.49 -11.50
C ARG A 23 -24.50 -2.93 -10.61
N ASN A 24 -24.21 -3.40 -9.41
CA ASN A 24 -25.21 -3.85 -8.42
C ASN A 24 -25.63 -2.75 -7.43
N GLY A 25 -25.27 -1.48 -7.68
CA GLY A 25 -25.77 -0.33 -6.92
C GLY A 25 -24.84 0.20 -5.82
N ASN A 26 -23.56 -0.20 -5.81
CA ASN A 26 -22.55 0.50 -5.00
C ASN A 26 -22.00 1.70 -5.77
N PHE A 27 -21.84 2.85 -5.11
CA PHE A 27 -21.36 4.08 -5.74
C PHE A 27 -20.00 4.53 -5.21
N LEU A 28 -19.33 3.73 -4.37
CA LEU A 28 -18.01 4.07 -3.86
C LEU A 28 -16.98 4.10 -5.01
N PRO A 29 -16.18 5.18 -5.13
CA PRO A 29 -15.01 5.20 -5.99
C PRO A 29 -14.07 4.03 -5.68
N PHE A 30 -13.33 3.56 -6.69
CA PHE A 30 -12.44 2.41 -6.53
C PHE A 30 -11.46 2.58 -5.36
N ASP A 31 -10.83 3.74 -5.23
CA ASP A 31 -9.85 4.00 -4.18
C ASP A 31 -10.45 4.01 -2.77
N ASP A 32 -11.74 4.33 -2.62
CA ASP A 32 -12.45 4.29 -1.34
C ASP A 32 -13.01 2.90 -1.03
N TRP A 33 -13.39 2.16 -2.06
CA TRP A 33 -13.88 0.80 -1.95
C TRP A 33 -12.76 -0.19 -1.61
N LEU A 34 -11.60 -0.06 -2.26
CA LEU A 34 -10.49 -1.01 -2.14
C LEU A 34 -10.01 -1.26 -0.69
N PRO A 35 -9.78 -0.25 0.17
CA PRO A 35 -9.34 -0.48 1.54
C PRO A 35 -10.38 -1.24 2.39
N ILE A 36 -11.66 -1.20 2.02
CA ILE A 36 -12.75 -1.91 2.72
C ILE A 36 -12.71 -3.41 2.41
N VAL A 37 -12.37 -3.77 1.17
CA VAL A 37 -12.42 -5.17 0.69
C VAL A 37 -11.05 -5.85 0.65
N ALA A 38 -9.97 -5.11 0.82
CA ALA A 38 -8.62 -5.64 0.85
C ALA A 38 -8.47 -6.65 2.00
N MET A 39 -8.07 -7.87 1.66
CA MET A 39 -7.99 -8.97 2.63
C MET A 39 -6.55 -9.45 2.75
N PRO A 40 -5.80 -9.04 3.78
CA PRO A 40 -4.42 -9.49 3.95
C PRO A 40 -4.38 -10.98 4.29
N VAL A 41 -3.37 -11.70 3.78
CA VAL A 41 -3.07 -13.03 4.35
C VAL A 41 -2.62 -12.86 5.82
N GLN A 42 -2.84 -13.87 6.65
CA GLN A 42 -2.53 -13.80 8.09
C GLN A 42 -1.08 -13.37 8.38
N SER A 43 -0.12 -13.80 7.56
CA SER A 43 1.29 -13.39 7.70
C SER A 43 1.52 -11.89 7.44
N ALA A 44 0.67 -11.25 6.66
CA ALA A 44 0.74 -9.81 6.37
C ALA A 44 0.10 -8.96 7.47
N VAL A 45 -0.84 -9.51 8.25
CA VAL A 45 -1.44 -8.84 9.41
C VAL A 45 -0.39 -8.58 10.48
N ALA A 46 0.52 -9.52 10.70
CA ALA A 46 1.62 -9.38 11.66
C ALA A 46 2.74 -8.42 11.19
N GLY A 47 2.78 -8.11 9.90
CA GLY A 47 3.88 -7.38 9.26
C GLY A 47 4.42 -8.12 8.04
N MET A 48 4.34 -7.49 6.87
CA MET A 48 4.90 -7.97 5.63
C MET A 48 6.30 -7.39 5.43
N ARG A 49 7.33 -8.23 5.58
CA ARG A 49 8.72 -7.85 5.29
C ARG A 49 9.01 -7.89 3.80
N LEU A 50 9.41 -6.74 3.26
CA LEU A 50 9.69 -6.48 1.86
C LEU A 50 11.18 -6.16 1.68
N PRO A 51 11.98 -7.05 1.05
CA PRO A 51 13.35 -6.76 0.68
C PRO A 51 13.40 -6.00 -0.65
N GLN A 52 14.28 -5.00 -0.74
CA GLN A 52 14.61 -4.29 -1.96
C GLN A 52 16.12 -4.03 -1.99
N GLY A 53 16.84 -4.77 -2.85
CA GLY A 53 18.30 -4.79 -2.83
C GLY A 53 18.83 -5.31 -1.48
N ASN A 54 19.65 -4.50 -0.82
CA ASN A 54 20.31 -4.86 0.46
C ASN A 54 19.55 -4.41 1.71
N VAL A 55 18.41 -3.74 1.55
CA VAL A 55 17.57 -3.27 2.65
C VAL A 55 16.23 -3.99 2.65
N ALA A 56 15.61 -4.06 3.83
CA ALA A 56 14.26 -4.59 3.97
C ALA A 56 13.50 -3.75 4.98
N PHE A 57 12.23 -3.50 4.67
CA PHE A 57 11.30 -2.77 5.53
C PHE A 57 10.04 -3.61 5.77
N GLU A 58 9.25 -3.22 6.77
CA GLU A 58 8.02 -3.91 7.16
C GLU A 58 6.82 -2.99 6.97
N LEU A 59 5.79 -3.49 6.29
CA LEU A 59 4.50 -2.83 6.17
C LEU A 59 3.41 -3.66 6.83
N ARG A 60 2.45 -3.00 7.48
CA ARG A 60 1.27 -3.61 8.09
C ARG A 60 0.02 -3.09 7.42
N HIS A 61 -0.92 -4.01 7.21
CA HIS A 61 -2.21 -3.68 6.62
C HIS A 61 -2.94 -2.63 7.47
N GLY A 62 -3.44 -1.58 6.81
CA GLY A 62 -4.25 -0.52 7.41
C GLY A 62 -3.44 0.57 8.11
N LYS A 63 -2.10 0.47 8.17
CA LYS A 63 -1.26 1.43 8.90
C LYS A 63 -0.75 2.56 8.03
N GLN A 64 -0.46 3.69 8.68
CA GLN A 64 0.19 4.85 8.07
C GLN A 64 1.65 4.91 8.46
N TYR A 65 2.45 5.47 7.56
CA TYR A 65 3.89 5.57 7.69
C TYR A 65 4.37 6.95 7.29
N ALA A 66 5.38 7.45 7.99
CA ALA A 66 6.18 8.59 7.55
C ALA A 66 7.52 8.10 7.00
N ILE A 67 7.96 8.75 5.93
CA ILE A 67 9.27 8.59 5.31
C ILE A 67 9.89 9.97 5.07
N GLU A 68 11.21 10.00 5.03
CA GLU A 68 12.00 11.19 4.76
C GLU A 68 13.09 10.86 3.75
N ASP A 69 13.29 11.77 2.80
CA ASP A 69 14.40 11.74 1.85
C ASP A 69 14.92 13.17 1.61
N SER A 70 16.22 13.29 1.39
CA SER A 70 16.91 14.56 1.21
C SER A 70 16.44 15.38 0.00
N ALA A 71 15.89 14.74 -1.03
CA ALA A 71 15.38 15.36 -2.26
C ALA A 71 13.91 15.79 -2.17
N HIS A 72 13.02 14.95 -1.60
CA HIS A 72 11.58 15.21 -1.57
C HIS A 72 11.03 15.60 -0.18
N GLY A 73 11.86 15.58 0.87
CA GLY A 73 11.47 15.92 2.23
C GLY A 73 10.61 14.84 2.90
N ALA A 74 9.86 15.24 3.93
CA ALA A 74 8.99 14.34 4.69
C ALA A 74 7.68 14.06 3.94
N ARG A 75 7.30 12.79 3.83
CA ARG A 75 6.05 12.34 3.20
C ARG A 75 5.35 11.30 4.06
N THR A 76 4.03 11.25 3.95
CA THR A 76 3.20 10.27 4.65
C THR A 76 2.47 9.40 3.63
N PHE A 77 2.29 8.12 3.93
CA PHE A 77 1.45 7.24 3.13
C PHE A 77 0.66 6.27 4.00
N GLN A 78 -0.49 5.84 3.50
CA GLN A 78 -1.23 4.71 4.04
C GLN A 78 -0.85 3.43 3.30
N CYS A 79 -0.80 2.30 4.01
CA CYS A 79 -0.62 0.99 3.43
C CYS A 79 -1.88 0.13 3.62
N ILE A 80 -2.29 -0.54 2.54
CA ILE A 80 -3.16 -1.71 2.62
C ILE A 80 -2.45 -2.91 1.99
N ILE A 81 -2.80 -4.09 2.45
CA ILE A 81 -2.30 -5.34 1.89
C ILE A 81 -3.50 -6.17 1.46
N ASP A 82 -3.53 -6.53 0.18
CA ASP A 82 -4.54 -7.40 -0.40
C ASP A 82 -3.93 -8.73 -0.84
N GLY A 83 -4.32 -9.80 -0.17
CA GLY A 83 -3.61 -11.07 -0.18
C GLY A 83 -2.16 -10.88 0.24
N ARG A 84 -1.26 -10.90 -0.74
CA ARG A 84 0.20 -10.70 -0.58
C ARG A 84 0.71 -9.47 -1.30
N VAL A 85 -0.18 -8.63 -1.83
CA VAL A 85 0.18 -7.43 -2.60
C VAL A 85 0.10 -6.23 -1.67
N PRO A 86 1.23 -5.59 -1.32
CA PRO A 86 1.22 -4.32 -0.62
C PRO A 86 0.89 -3.20 -1.61
N LEU A 87 -0.06 -2.35 -1.22
CA LEU A 87 -0.45 -1.14 -1.91
C LEU A 87 -0.25 0.03 -0.96
N VAL A 88 0.21 1.14 -1.50
CA VAL A 88 0.36 2.38 -0.76
C VAL A 88 -0.34 3.52 -1.46
N ALA A 89 -0.79 4.49 -0.68
CA ALA A 89 -1.32 5.73 -1.19
C ALA A 89 -0.73 6.87 -0.36
N PHE A 90 -0.06 7.81 -1.03
CA PHE A 90 0.50 8.99 -0.39
C PHE A 90 -0.61 9.93 0.07
N ILE A 91 -0.36 10.60 1.19
CA ILE A 91 -1.26 11.57 1.80
C ILE A 91 -0.62 12.94 1.64
N ASP A 92 -1.34 13.89 1.04
CA ASP A 92 -0.88 15.26 0.90
C ASP A 92 -0.99 16.06 2.22
N GLU A 93 -0.47 17.29 2.26
CA GLU A 93 -0.51 18.12 3.48
C GLU A 93 -1.94 18.40 3.99
N PRO A 94 -2.94 18.65 3.13
CA PRO A 94 -4.34 18.72 3.56
C PRO A 94 -4.93 17.42 4.13
N GLY A 95 -4.28 16.27 3.92
CA GLY A 95 -4.75 14.97 4.38
C GLY A 95 -5.51 14.14 3.33
N TYR A 96 -5.50 14.56 2.05
CA TYR A 96 -6.09 13.79 0.97
C TYR A 96 -5.19 12.63 0.56
N ARG A 97 -5.81 11.45 0.50
CA ARG A 97 -5.16 10.23 0.01
C ARG A 97 -5.18 10.20 -1.51
N GLY A 98 -4.01 10.01 -2.12
CA GLY A 98 -3.87 9.74 -3.54
C GLY A 98 -4.35 8.33 -3.95
N PRO A 99 -4.09 7.92 -5.19
CA PRO A 99 -4.46 6.59 -5.68
C PRO A 99 -3.62 5.49 -5.05
N TRP A 100 -4.17 4.28 -4.98
CA TRP A 100 -3.42 3.09 -4.56
C TRP A 100 -2.43 2.64 -5.64
N ILE A 101 -1.16 2.49 -5.26
CA ILE A 101 -0.09 2.04 -6.14
C ILE A 101 0.72 0.90 -5.51
N THR A 102 1.30 0.05 -6.35
CA THR A 102 2.15 -1.06 -5.91
C THR A 102 3.52 -0.57 -5.45
N VAL A 103 4.08 -1.22 -4.44
CA VAL A 103 5.32 -0.80 -3.76
C VAL A 103 6.62 -1.05 -4.56
N ARG A 104 6.57 -1.76 -5.69
CA ARG A 104 7.79 -2.19 -6.41
C ARG A 104 8.65 -1.00 -6.84
N ASN A 105 9.87 -0.92 -6.28
CA ASN A 105 10.84 0.16 -6.52
C ASN A 105 10.27 1.56 -6.25
N LEU A 106 9.28 1.66 -5.37
CA LEU A 106 8.61 2.93 -5.07
C LEU A 106 9.43 3.79 -4.11
N PHE A 107 10.09 3.16 -3.15
CA PHE A 107 10.88 3.84 -2.12
C PHE A 107 12.37 3.80 -2.45
N THR A 108 13.05 4.90 -2.19
CA THR A 108 14.52 4.96 -2.21
C THR A 108 15.10 4.25 -0.97
N ILE A 109 16.41 4.02 -0.96
CA ILE A 109 17.09 3.45 0.21
C ILE A 109 16.97 4.37 1.42
N GLU A 110 17.08 5.69 1.22
CA GLU A 110 16.96 6.68 2.30
C GLU A 110 15.56 6.60 2.95
N GLU A 111 14.52 6.51 2.13
CA GLU A 111 13.13 6.40 2.58
C GLU A 111 12.85 5.08 3.29
N MET A 112 13.40 3.98 2.80
CA MET A 112 13.25 2.68 3.46
C MET A 112 13.89 2.66 4.85
N VAL A 113 14.99 3.37 5.04
CA VAL A 113 15.69 3.44 6.33
C VAL A 113 15.01 4.42 7.29
N SER A 114 14.46 5.53 6.78
CA SER A 114 13.73 6.52 7.59
C SER A 114 12.28 6.11 7.92
N MET A 115 11.76 5.08 7.24
CA MET A 115 10.37 4.63 7.37
C MET A 115 9.99 4.32 8.82
N ARG A 116 8.94 4.99 9.30
CA ARG A 116 8.37 4.79 10.63
C ARG A 116 6.86 4.68 10.59
N GLU A 117 6.31 3.68 11.27
CA GLU A 117 4.87 3.56 11.48
C GLU A 117 4.38 4.72 12.36
N LEU A 118 3.32 5.39 11.91
CA LEU A 118 2.63 6.41 12.70
C LEU A 118 1.65 5.71 13.65
N ARG A 119 1.72 6.04 14.94
CA ARG A 119 0.74 5.56 15.92
C ARG A 119 -0.57 6.32 15.71
N GLU A 120 -1.66 5.57 15.68
CA GLU A 120 -3.03 6.09 15.82
C GLU A 120 -3.25 6.73 17.19
#